data_AF-A0A3C1VHE7-F1
#
_entry.id   AF-A0A3C1VHE7-F1
#
_cell.length_a   1.000
_cell.length_b   1.000
_cell.length_c   1.000
_cell.angle_alpha   90.00
_cell.angle_beta   90.00
_cell.angle_gamma   90.00
#
_symmetry.space_group_name_H-M   'P 1'
#
loop_
_entity.id
_entity.type
_entity.pdbx_description
1 polymer ?
#
loop_
_entity_poly.entity_id
_entity_poly.type
_entity_poly.pdbx_seq_one_letter_code
_entity_poly.pdbx_strand_id
1 'polypeptide(L)'
;MKFPMTNFELRSLRPLAGNGESGSIQNSKFKIQNFTGFSLIEVMVAVALMSLIVIALMAVFSSTQKAFRASVTQTDVLEGGRAAMELITQDLRQMTPSGGISNLNSGPVNSWGPVNFFSFDNNTYAVPSLAYSPLQQSLPGSIASRNNFLNYFFLLGRENTKWIGIGYAVCSTNTTQLYPLYRFYAETNLATPPRVLFNDFLLAVNNGQWTNMSHVMDGVVHFAVRADDPNGYPMTNTYQFNSGQ
;
A
#
# COMPACT_ATOMS: atom_id res chain seq x y z
N MET A 1 55.72 -37.21 -30.33
CA MET A 1 55.92 -36.08 -31.27
C MET A 1 57.18 -35.33 -30.82
N LYS A 2 58.30 -35.53 -31.54
CA LYS A 2 59.61 -34.95 -31.25
C LYS A 2 59.66 -33.54 -31.84
N PHE A 3 60.00 -32.54 -31.04
CA PHE A 3 60.46 -31.24 -31.53
C PHE A 3 61.98 -31.18 -31.35
N PRO A 4 62.78 -31.23 -32.42
CA PRO A 4 64.21 -30.97 -32.32
C PRO A 4 64.46 -29.46 -32.34
N MET A 5 65.15 -28.97 -31.31
CA MET A 5 65.87 -27.70 -31.36
C MET A 5 67.02 -27.82 -32.36
N THR A 6 67.18 -26.85 -33.25
CA THR A 6 68.40 -26.69 -34.05
C THR A 6 68.97 -25.29 -33.88
N ASN A 7 70.28 -25.29 -33.73
CA ASN A 7 71.13 -24.25 -33.19
C ASN A 7 71.18 -22.96 -34.01
N PHE A 8 71.50 -21.92 -33.25
CA PHE A 8 72.01 -20.62 -33.65
C PHE A 8 73.30 -20.78 -34.48
N GLU A 9 73.31 -20.23 -35.71
CA GLU A 9 74.52 -20.08 -36.53
C GLU A 9 74.73 -18.58 -36.79
N LEU A 10 75.75 -18.02 -36.14
CA LEU A 10 76.28 -16.68 -36.42
C LEU A 10 77.03 -16.70 -37.75
N ARG A 11 76.38 -16.25 -38.83
CA ARG A 11 77.10 -15.93 -40.07
C ARG A 11 77.69 -14.53 -39.99
N SER A 12 79.01 -14.50 -39.86
CA SER A 12 79.86 -13.33 -39.95
C SER A 12 79.76 -12.65 -41.33
N LEU A 13 79.86 -11.32 -41.28
CA LEU A 13 79.76 -10.38 -42.38
C LEU A 13 80.83 -10.63 -43.46
N ARG A 14 80.42 -10.65 -44.74
CA ARG A 14 81.33 -10.40 -45.88
C ARG A 14 81.29 -8.91 -46.21
N PRO A 15 82.44 -8.23 -46.34
CA PRO A 15 82.49 -6.87 -46.85
C PRO A 15 82.43 -6.94 -48.38
N LEU A 16 81.36 -6.43 -48.97
CA LEU A 16 81.32 -6.13 -50.41
C LEU A 16 81.43 -4.62 -50.56
N ALA A 17 82.65 -4.19 -50.86
CA ALA A 17 82.91 -2.92 -51.50
C ALA A 17 82.20 -2.91 -52.85
N GLY A 18 81.20 -2.05 -52.98
CA GLY A 18 80.41 -1.89 -54.20
C GLY A 18 80.04 -0.43 -54.34
N ASN A 19 80.83 0.25 -55.17
CA ASN A 19 80.57 1.47 -55.94
C ASN A 19 79.57 2.48 -55.37
N GLY A 20 80.09 3.67 -55.11
CA GLY A 20 79.30 4.86 -54.87
C GLY A 20 78.39 5.16 -56.06
N GLU A 21 77.12 4.82 -55.91
CA GLU A 21 76.04 5.61 -56.48
C GLU A 21 75.59 6.58 -55.39
N SER A 22 75.93 7.85 -55.56
CA SER A 22 75.30 8.97 -54.87
C SER A 22 73.86 9.08 -55.38
N GLY A 23 73.02 8.11 -54.98
CA GLY A 23 71.58 8.28 -55.02
C GLY A 23 71.27 9.37 -54.03
N SER A 24 70.83 10.52 -54.53
CA SER A 24 70.31 11.59 -53.68
C SER A 24 69.31 10.96 -52.71
N ILE A 25 69.57 11.10 -51.41
CA ILE A 25 68.60 10.77 -50.39
C ILE A 25 67.45 11.75 -50.65
N GLN A 26 66.47 11.30 -51.42
CA GLN A 26 65.16 11.93 -51.52
C GLN A 26 64.60 11.87 -50.11
N ASN A 27 64.82 12.95 -49.36
CA ASN A 27 64.15 13.19 -48.11
C ASN A 27 62.66 13.26 -48.48
N SER A 28 61.96 12.13 -48.40
CA SER A 28 60.51 12.14 -48.42
C SER A 28 60.14 13.09 -47.31
N LYS A 29 59.73 14.32 -47.65
CA LYS A 29 59.10 15.22 -46.70
C LYS A 29 57.95 14.42 -46.13
N PHE A 30 58.15 13.78 -44.99
CA PHE A 30 57.07 13.38 -44.12
C PHE A 30 56.43 14.71 -43.79
N LYS A 31 55.39 15.01 -44.57
CA LYS A 31 54.42 16.04 -44.23
C LYS A 31 53.90 15.56 -42.90
N ILE A 32 54.47 16.07 -41.82
CA ILE A 32 53.86 16.03 -40.50
C ILE A 32 52.54 16.73 -40.77
N GLN A 33 51.49 15.94 -41.03
CA GLN A 33 50.15 16.45 -41.01
C GLN A 33 50.02 17.05 -39.61
N ASN A 34 49.86 18.36 -39.55
CA ASN A 34 49.47 19.02 -38.33
C ASN A 34 48.18 18.33 -37.89
N PHE A 35 48.29 17.42 -36.94
CA PHE A 35 47.15 16.94 -36.19
C PHE A 35 46.66 18.19 -35.47
N THR A 36 45.61 18.78 -36.01
CA THR A 36 44.93 19.91 -35.39
C THR A 36 44.47 19.44 -34.00
N GLY A 37 45.08 19.98 -32.95
CA GLY A 37 44.57 19.81 -31.60
C GLY A 37 43.20 20.47 -31.47
N PHE A 38 42.34 19.90 -30.62
CA PHE A 38 41.03 20.48 -30.31
C PHE A 38 41.20 21.91 -29.78
N SER A 39 40.38 22.84 -30.28
CA SER A 39 40.43 24.24 -29.84
C SER A 39 39.86 24.37 -28.41
N LEU A 40 40.34 25.34 -27.63
CA LEU A 40 39.89 25.57 -26.26
C LEU A 40 38.37 25.83 -26.19
N ILE A 41 37.83 26.57 -27.16
CA ILE A 41 36.38 26.80 -27.28
C ILE A 41 35.60 25.51 -27.56
N GLU A 42 36.18 24.59 -28.31
CA GLU A 42 35.56 23.31 -28.69
C GLU A 42 35.43 22.40 -27.46
N VAL A 43 36.46 22.36 -26.61
CA VAL A 43 36.43 21.64 -25.33
C VAL A 43 35.45 22.29 -24.34
N MET A 44 35.39 23.62 -24.27
CA MET A 44 34.43 24.32 -23.41
C MET A 44 32.98 24.02 -23.81
N VAL A 45 32.67 24.04 -25.11
CA VAL A 45 31.34 23.70 -25.63
C VAL A 45 31.03 22.22 -25.38
N ALA A 46 31.98 21.32 -25.61
CA ALA A 46 31.78 19.89 -25.36
C ALA A 46 31.45 19.58 -23.90
N VAL A 47 32.19 20.16 -22.94
CA VAL A 47 31.92 19.98 -21.50
C VAL A 47 30.60 20.63 -21.09
N ALA A 48 30.24 21.79 -21.66
CA ALA A 48 28.95 22.41 -21.43
C ALA A 48 27.79 21.54 -21.93
N LEU A 49 27.90 20.96 -23.12
CA LEU A 49 26.87 20.07 -23.68
C LEU A 49 26.78 18.74 -22.91
N MET A 50 27.91 18.14 -22.53
CA MET A 50 27.90 16.92 -21.71
C MET A 50 27.24 17.17 -20.35
N SER A 51 27.57 18.27 -19.67
CA SER A 51 26.96 18.59 -18.37
C SER A 51 25.46 18.84 -18.48
N LEU A 52 25.00 19.54 -19.53
CA LEU A 52 23.58 19.74 -19.80
C LEU A 52 22.83 18.41 -20.02
N ILE A 53 23.41 17.48 -20.79
CA ILE A 53 22.82 16.16 -21.00
C ILE A 53 22.74 15.37 -19.70
N VAL A 54 23.79 15.38 -18.88
CA VAL A 54 23.80 14.67 -17.58
C VAL A 54 22.71 15.21 -16.64
N ILE A 55 22.51 16.53 -16.58
CA ILE A 55 21.44 17.14 -15.76
C ILE A 55 20.07 16.68 -16.26
N ALA A 56 19.85 16.68 -17.58
CA ALA A 56 18.59 16.23 -18.16
C ALA A 56 18.32 14.74 -17.87
N LEU A 57 19.31 13.88 -18.07
CA LEU A 57 19.19 12.44 -17.78
C LEU A 57 18.97 12.16 -16.30
N MET A 58 19.65 12.90 -15.41
CA MET A 58 19.46 12.78 -13.97
C MET A 58 18.02 13.16 -13.57
N ALA A 59 17.47 14.23 -14.16
CA ALA A 59 16.09 14.64 -13.92
C ALA A 59 15.10 13.55 -14.35
N VAL A 60 15.25 13.00 -15.56
CA VAL A 60 14.40 11.91 -16.07
C VAL A 60 14.53 10.67 -15.20
N PHE A 61 15.75 10.24 -14.87
CA PHE A 61 15.98 9.07 -14.04
C PHE A 61 15.37 9.22 -12.63
N SER A 62 15.55 10.39 -12.00
CA SER A 62 14.93 10.67 -10.70
C SER A 62 13.41 10.64 -10.77
N SER A 63 12.84 11.15 -11.87
CA SER A 63 11.40 11.14 -12.13
C SER A 63 10.88 9.72 -12.29
N THR A 64 11.54 8.88 -13.10
CA THR A 64 11.18 7.47 -13.29
C THR A 64 11.30 6.67 -11.99
N GLN A 65 12.32 6.91 -11.17
CA GLN A 65 12.45 6.28 -9.85
C GLN A 65 11.32 6.68 -8.91
N LYS A 66 10.98 7.98 -8.88
CA LYS A 66 9.89 8.49 -8.04
C LYS A 66 8.56 7.87 -8.46
N ALA A 67 8.29 7.84 -9.77
CA ALA A 67 7.10 7.22 -10.33
C ALA A 67 7.05 5.72 -9.97
N PHE A 68 8.15 4.99 -10.14
CA PHE A 68 8.23 3.58 -9.79
C PHE A 68 7.94 3.31 -8.31
N ARG A 69 8.55 4.07 -7.39
CA ARG A 69 8.29 3.94 -5.95
C ARG A 69 6.82 4.25 -5.62
N ALA A 70 6.25 5.29 -6.23
CA ALA A 70 4.84 5.60 -6.08
C ALA A 70 3.94 4.45 -6.57
N SER A 71 4.25 3.86 -7.72
CA SER A 71 3.52 2.71 -8.26
C SER A 71 3.58 1.47 -7.36
N VAL A 72 4.74 1.18 -6.74
CA VAL A 72 4.87 0.09 -5.76
C VAL A 72 3.96 0.37 -4.55
N THR A 73 4.09 1.55 -3.92
CA THR A 73 3.25 1.89 -2.76
C THR A 73 1.75 1.90 -3.09
N GLN A 74 1.38 2.31 -4.30
CA GLN A 74 0.00 2.27 -4.76
C GLN A 74 -0.51 0.83 -4.91
N THR A 75 0.33 -0.07 -5.42
CA THR A 75 -0.01 -1.49 -5.57
C THR A 75 -0.22 -2.13 -4.19
N ASP A 76 0.66 -1.85 -3.22
CA ASP A 76 0.55 -2.36 -1.86
C ASP A 76 -0.78 -1.95 -1.19
N VAL A 77 -1.18 -0.68 -1.34
CA VAL A 77 -2.45 -0.17 -0.82
C VAL A 77 -3.65 -0.86 -1.47
N LEU A 78 -3.61 -1.05 -2.80
CA LEU A 78 -4.70 -1.71 -3.53
C LEU A 78 -4.81 -3.19 -3.17
N GLU A 79 -3.67 -3.87 -3.01
CA GLU A 79 -3.63 -5.28 -2.62
C GLU A 79 -4.15 -5.47 -1.19
N GLY A 80 -3.68 -4.66 -0.24
CA GLY A 80 -4.16 -4.67 1.14
C GLY A 80 -5.66 -4.34 1.24
N GLY A 81 -6.13 -3.35 0.48
CA GLY A 81 -7.55 -3.01 0.41
C GLY A 81 -8.41 -4.15 -0.16
N ARG A 82 -7.94 -4.81 -1.22
CA ARG A 82 -8.64 -5.98 -1.80
C ARG A 82 -8.73 -7.13 -0.80
N ALA A 83 -7.61 -7.45 -0.14
CA ALA A 83 -7.55 -8.51 0.86
C ALA A 83 -8.48 -8.22 2.06
N ALA A 84 -8.48 -6.98 2.56
CA ALA A 84 -9.36 -6.55 3.65
C ALA A 84 -10.84 -6.66 3.27
N MET A 85 -11.21 -6.23 2.05
CA MET A 85 -12.59 -6.34 1.57
C MET A 85 -13.04 -7.79 1.36
N GLU A 86 -12.14 -8.66 0.88
CA GLU A 86 -12.41 -10.09 0.73
C GLU A 86 -12.68 -10.75 2.10
N LEU A 87 -11.85 -10.43 3.10
CA LEU A 87 -12.02 -10.89 4.48
C LEU A 87 -13.33 -10.40 5.10
N ILE A 88 -13.63 -9.11 4.99
CA ILE A 88 -14.88 -8.52 5.50
C ILE A 88 -16.10 -9.17 4.82
N THR A 89 -16.04 -9.35 3.50
CA THR A 89 -17.13 -9.96 2.74
C THR A 89 -17.35 -11.42 3.16
N GLN A 90 -16.28 -12.17 3.40
CA GLN A 90 -16.37 -13.53 3.90
C GLN A 90 -17.02 -13.59 5.28
N ASP A 91 -16.63 -12.71 6.21
CA ASP A 91 -17.23 -12.64 7.54
C ASP A 91 -18.71 -12.23 7.49
N LEU A 92 -19.05 -11.25 6.65
CA LEU A 92 -20.45 -10.82 6.44
C LEU A 92 -21.33 -11.96 5.89
N ARG A 93 -20.79 -12.82 5.02
CA ARG A 93 -21.51 -14.01 4.51
C ARG A 93 -21.78 -15.05 5.59
N GLN A 94 -20.99 -15.09 6.65
CA GLN A 94 -21.16 -16.02 7.78
C GLN A 94 -22.16 -15.50 8.83
N MET A 95 -22.68 -14.28 8.66
CA MET A 95 -23.62 -13.69 9.58
C MET A 95 -24.88 -14.55 9.70
N THR A 96 -25.26 -14.85 10.94
CA THR A 96 -26.38 -15.74 11.27
C THR A 96 -27.25 -15.08 12.33
N PRO A 97 -28.59 -15.09 12.17
CA PRO A 97 -29.47 -14.57 13.20
C PRO A 97 -29.39 -15.43 14.47
N SER A 98 -29.34 -14.78 15.62
CA SER A 98 -29.38 -15.45 16.92
C SER A 98 -30.71 -16.19 17.19
N GLY A 99 -31.78 -15.82 16.49
CA GLY A 99 -33.14 -16.32 16.74
C GLY A 99 -33.73 -15.86 18.08
N GLY A 100 -33.01 -15.06 18.86
CA GLY A 100 -33.48 -14.46 20.09
C GLY A 100 -34.27 -13.16 19.83
N ILE A 101 -34.92 -12.65 20.87
CA ILE A 101 -35.64 -11.39 20.80
C ILE A 101 -34.61 -10.25 20.86
N SER A 102 -34.65 -9.32 19.90
CA SER A 102 -33.80 -8.12 19.90
C SER A 102 -34.02 -7.27 21.15
N ASN A 103 -33.13 -6.31 21.40
CA ASN A 103 -33.28 -5.26 22.42
C ASN A 103 -34.75 -4.83 22.62
N LEU A 104 -35.35 -5.34 23.70
CA LEU A 104 -36.74 -5.10 24.05
C LEU A 104 -36.74 -3.89 24.98
N ASN A 105 -37.23 -2.76 24.48
CA ASN A 105 -37.59 -1.63 25.33
C ASN A 105 -39.07 -1.79 25.70
N SER A 106 -39.35 -2.63 26.69
CA SER A 106 -40.68 -2.76 27.29
C SER A 106 -40.73 -1.99 28.60
N GLY A 107 -40.85 -0.66 28.52
CA GLY A 107 -41.00 0.20 29.69
C GLY A 107 -39.74 0.28 30.57
N PRO A 108 -39.81 0.14 31.91
CA PRO A 108 -38.66 0.33 32.80
C PRO A 108 -37.59 -0.78 32.72
N VAL A 109 -37.81 -1.84 31.91
CA VAL A 109 -36.88 -2.97 31.77
C VAL A 109 -36.18 -2.87 30.41
N ASN A 110 -34.89 -2.52 30.44
CA ASN A 110 -34.01 -2.64 29.28
C ASN A 110 -33.49 -4.08 29.20
N SER A 111 -34.21 -4.95 28.50
CA SER A 111 -33.71 -6.30 28.18
C SER A 111 -32.88 -6.26 26.91
N TRP A 112 -31.57 -6.24 27.08
CA TRP A 112 -30.61 -6.29 25.99
C TRP A 112 -30.57 -7.70 25.39
N GLY A 113 -31.25 -7.88 24.27
CA GLY A 113 -31.21 -9.10 23.48
C GLY A 113 -29.86 -9.31 22.77
N PRO A 114 -29.67 -10.48 22.14
CA PRO A 114 -28.54 -10.70 21.24
C PRO A 114 -28.55 -9.71 20.07
N VAL A 115 -27.36 -9.31 19.64
CA VAL A 115 -27.15 -8.38 18.53
C VAL A 115 -26.65 -9.18 17.33
N ASN A 116 -27.45 -9.26 16.26
CA ASN A 116 -27.07 -9.98 15.04
C ASN A 116 -26.13 -9.13 14.17
N PHE A 117 -26.42 -7.83 14.10
CA PHE A 117 -25.66 -6.84 13.36
C PHE A 117 -25.75 -5.49 14.07
N PHE A 118 -24.64 -4.77 14.09
CA PHE A 118 -24.55 -3.41 14.61
C PHE A 118 -23.57 -2.65 13.72
N SER A 119 -23.94 -1.47 13.26
CA SER A 119 -23.04 -0.55 12.57
C SER A 119 -23.32 0.85 13.09
N PHE A 120 -22.25 1.60 13.33
CA PHE A 120 -22.37 2.97 13.80
C PHE A 120 -21.17 3.80 13.36
N ASP A 121 -21.36 5.11 13.29
CA ASP A 121 -20.29 6.04 12.96
C ASP A 121 -19.45 6.32 14.22
N ASN A 122 -18.12 6.39 14.09
CA ASN A 122 -17.18 6.62 15.20
C ASN A 122 -17.31 8.01 15.87
N ASN A 123 -18.28 8.85 15.48
CA ASN A 123 -18.48 10.22 15.98
C ASN A 123 -19.54 10.29 17.09
N THR A 124 -20.49 9.35 17.12
CA THR A 124 -21.78 9.57 17.81
C THR A 124 -21.90 8.83 19.15
N TYR A 125 -21.10 7.79 19.37
CA TYR A 125 -21.04 7.09 20.66
C TYR A 125 -19.90 7.68 21.50
N ALA A 126 -20.11 7.94 22.79
CA ALA A 126 -19.11 8.50 23.70
C ALA A 126 -18.01 7.47 24.04
N VAL A 127 -17.36 6.94 23.00
CA VAL A 127 -16.31 5.92 23.03
C VAL A 127 -15.01 6.66 22.78
N PRO A 128 -14.26 7.06 23.82
CA PRO A 128 -13.16 8.01 23.67
C PRO A 128 -12.05 7.50 22.74
N SER A 129 -11.86 6.18 22.67
CA SER A 129 -10.89 5.51 21.81
C SER A 129 -11.21 5.56 20.31
N LEU A 130 -12.47 5.86 19.95
CA LEU A 130 -12.95 5.99 18.57
C LEU A 130 -13.28 7.43 18.17
N ALA A 131 -13.37 8.35 19.12
CA ALA A 131 -13.76 9.73 18.86
C ALA A 131 -12.86 10.37 17.79
N TYR A 132 -13.48 10.83 16.70
CA TYR A 132 -12.79 11.47 15.60
C TYR A 132 -13.66 12.59 15.01
N SER A 133 -12.99 13.57 14.40
CA SER A 133 -13.64 14.52 13.51
C SER A 133 -13.59 13.98 12.08
N PRO A 134 -14.71 13.88 11.35
CA PRO A 134 -14.71 13.44 9.96
C PRO A 134 -13.71 14.22 9.12
N LEU A 135 -12.84 13.50 8.40
CA LEU A 135 -11.83 14.13 7.56
C LEU A 135 -12.52 14.74 6.33
N GLN A 136 -12.45 16.06 6.19
CA GLN A 136 -12.88 16.73 4.97
C GLN A 136 -11.84 16.57 3.87
N GLN A 137 -12.25 16.02 2.74
CA GLN A 137 -11.42 15.85 1.56
C GLN A 137 -11.96 16.71 0.41
N SER A 138 -11.13 17.60 -0.12
CA SER A 138 -11.45 18.40 -1.30
C SER A 138 -11.54 17.50 -2.54
N LEU A 139 -12.54 17.76 -3.39
CA LEU A 139 -12.65 17.07 -4.67
C LEU A 139 -11.70 17.71 -5.69
N PRO A 140 -10.92 16.92 -6.44
CA PRO A 140 -10.06 17.46 -7.49
C PRO A 140 -10.85 18.28 -8.52
N GLY A 141 -10.36 19.49 -8.83
CA GLY A 141 -11.00 20.36 -9.81
C GLY A 141 -12.32 21.00 -9.35
N SER A 142 -12.65 20.94 -8.06
CA SER A 142 -13.86 21.54 -7.49
C SER A 142 -13.57 22.25 -6.16
N ILE A 143 -14.45 23.18 -5.78
CA ILE A 143 -14.49 23.75 -4.43
C ILE A 143 -15.30 22.90 -3.44
N ALA A 144 -15.97 21.85 -3.94
CA ALA A 144 -16.72 20.93 -3.10
C ALA A 144 -15.77 20.05 -2.27
N SER A 145 -16.21 19.72 -1.06
CA SER A 145 -15.56 18.74 -0.19
C SER A 145 -16.49 17.59 0.14
N ARG A 146 -15.92 16.42 0.39
CA ARG A 146 -16.62 15.27 0.97
C ARG A 146 -16.14 15.03 2.39
N ASN A 147 -17.05 14.62 3.26
CA ASN A 147 -16.72 14.15 4.60
C ASN A 147 -16.44 12.65 4.52
N ASN A 148 -15.26 12.24 4.97
CA ASN A 148 -14.96 10.84 5.14
C ASN A 148 -15.39 10.40 6.53
N PHE A 149 -16.29 9.42 6.56
CA PHE A 149 -16.73 8.77 7.78
C PHE A 149 -15.96 7.48 8.03
N LEU A 150 -15.72 7.20 9.30
CA LEU A 150 -15.20 5.94 9.80
C LEU A 150 -16.29 5.32 10.66
N ASN A 151 -16.81 4.18 10.20
CA ASN A 151 -17.76 3.38 10.93
C ASN A 151 -17.03 2.25 11.65
N TYR A 152 -17.73 1.65 12.59
CA TYR A 152 -17.36 0.39 13.19
C TYR A 152 -18.61 -0.46 13.25
N PHE A 153 -18.42 -1.76 13.06
CA PHE A 153 -19.55 -2.67 13.03
C PHE A 153 -19.21 -3.99 13.69
N PHE A 154 -20.26 -4.71 14.06
CA PHE A 154 -20.23 -6.04 14.63
C PHE A 154 -21.25 -6.91 13.90
N LEU A 155 -20.90 -8.17 13.73
CA LEU A 155 -21.78 -9.20 13.23
C LEU A 155 -21.68 -10.44 14.11
N LEU A 156 -22.80 -11.14 14.21
CA LEU A 156 -22.90 -12.44 14.84
C LEU A 156 -22.85 -13.52 13.77
N GLY A 157 -21.90 -14.43 13.89
CA GLY A 157 -21.84 -15.68 13.14
C GLY A 157 -22.15 -16.87 14.02
N ARG A 158 -22.33 -18.03 13.38
CA ARG A 158 -22.52 -19.30 14.09
C ARG A 158 -21.78 -20.40 13.36
N GLU A 159 -21.06 -21.23 14.12
CA GLU A 159 -20.45 -22.44 13.62
C GLU A 159 -20.84 -23.61 14.51
N ASN A 160 -21.68 -24.51 13.99
CA ASN A 160 -22.16 -25.71 14.68
C ASN A 160 -22.73 -25.40 16.08
N THR A 161 -21.94 -25.65 17.13
CA THR A 161 -22.27 -25.49 18.55
C THR A 161 -21.67 -24.24 19.19
N LYS A 162 -21.14 -23.31 18.39
CA LYS A 162 -20.53 -22.07 18.87
C LYS A 162 -21.16 -20.83 18.22
N TRP A 163 -21.29 -19.78 19.02
CA TRP A 163 -21.50 -18.43 18.56
C TRP A 163 -20.16 -17.76 18.30
N ILE A 164 -20.08 -16.99 17.22
CA ILE A 164 -18.88 -16.26 16.82
C ILE A 164 -19.23 -14.78 16.73
N GLY A 165 -18.45 -13.93 17.38
CA GLY A 165 -18.59 -12.48 17.32
C GLY A 165 -17.43 -11.91 16.54
N ILE A 166 -17.72 -11.21 15.45
CA ILE A 166 -16.72 -10.54 14.63
C ILE A 166 -17.05 -9.07 14.60
N GLY A 167 -16.04 -8.23 14.77
CA GLY A 167 -16.22 -6.78 14.69
C GLY A 167 -15.05 -6.11 13.98
N TYR A 168 -15.31 -4.97 13.38
CA TYR A 168 -14.32 -4.18 12.68
C TYR A 168 -14.37 -2.75 13.20
N ALA A 169 -13.20 -2.21 13.53
CA ALA A 169 -13.09 -0.85 14.03
C ALA A 169 -11.78 -0.23 13.55
N VAL A 170 -11.86 1.04 13.17
CA VAL A 170 -10.69 1.84 12.78
C VAL A 170 -10.19 2.60 14.00
N CYS A 171 -8.90 2.44 14.33
CA CYS A 171 -8.27 3.20 15.42
C CYS A 171 -7.98 4.62 14.96
N SER A 172 -8.94 5.52 15.16
CA SER A 172 -8.88 6.94 14.79
C SER A 172 -7.99 7.78 15.71
N THR A 173 -7.65 7.26 16.89
CA THR A 173 -6.82 7.93 17.90
C THR A 173 -5.32 7.67 17.73
N ASN A 174 -4.93 6.81 16.77
CA ASN A 174 -3.51 6.53 16.51
C ASN A 174 -2.81 7.78 15.95
N THR A 175 -1.82 8.29 16.69
CA THR A 175 -1.06 9.50 16.36
C THR A 175 0.12 9.25 15.42
N THR A 176 0.44 7.98 15.12
CA THR A 176 1.68 7.60 14.43
C THR A 176 1.49 7.16 12.98
N GLN A 177 0.35 6.58 12.59
CA GLN A 177 0.14 6.09 11.22
C GLN A 177 -1.34 5.90 10.87
N LEU A 178 -1.72 6.40 9.68
CA LEU A 178 -2.68 5.85 8.73
C LEU A 178 -3.83 5.00 9.32
N TYR A 179 -4.66 5.55 10.22
CA TYR A 179 -5.94 4.97 10.70
C TYR A 179 -6.10 3.45 10.47
N PRO A 180 -5.43 2.61 11.29
CA PRO A 180 -5.42 1.17 11.08
C PRO A 180 -6.79 0.55 11.35
N LEU A 181 -7.15 -0.41 10.51
CA LEU A 181 -8.33 -1.24 10.66
C LEU A 181 -7.99 -2.49 11.48
N TYR A 182 -8.76 -2.71 12.53
CA TYR A 182 -8.65 -3.90 13.38
C TYR A 182 -9.90 -4.77 13.29
N ARG A 183 -9.68 -6.08 13.37
CA ARG A 183 -10.71 -7.12 13.44
C ARG A 183 -10.73 -7.74 14.83
N PHE A 184 -11.88 -7.64 15.50
CA PHE A 184 -12.21 -8.39 16.70
C PHE A 184 -12.74 -9.78 16.33
N TYR A 185 -12.37 -10.78 17.12
CA TYR A 185 -12.88 -12.14 17.02
C TYR A 185 -13.02 -12.73 18.43
N ALA A 186 -14.19 -13.25 18.75
CA ALA A 186 -14.43 -14.02 19.96
C ALA A 186 -15.44 -15.14 19.70
N GLU A 187 -15.39 -16.18 20.51
CA GLU A 187 -16.33 -17.30 20.45
C GLU A 187 -16.93 -17.62 21.81
N THR A 188 -18.16 -18.13 21.81
CA THR A 188 -18.79 -18.68 23.02
C THR A 188 -19.63 -19.90 22.69
N ASN A 189 -19.90 -20.74 23.69
CA ASN A 189 -20.71 -21.94 23.50
C ASN A 189 -22.17 -21.58 23.21
N LEU A 190 -22.91 -22.47 22.54
CA LEU A 190 -24.32 -22.27 22.20
C LEU A 190 -25.22 -22.03 23.44
N ALA A 191 -24.84 -22.59 24.60
CA ALA A 191 -25.54 -22.42 25.87
C ALA A 191 -25.39 -21.00 26.46
N THR A 192 -24.35 -20.26 26.06
CA THR A 192 -24.12 -18.89 26.51
C THR A 192 -24.86 -17.93 25.58
N PRO A 193 -25.61 -16.94 26.12
CA PRO A 193 -26.26 -15.93 25.30
C PRO A 193 -25.23 -15.17 24.43
N PRO A 194 -25.40 -15.10 23.09
CA PRO A 194 -24.40 -14.51 22.20
C PRO A 194 -24.17 -13.01 22.40
N ARG A 195 -25.04 -12.33 23.16
CA ARG A 195 -24.85 -10.94 23.55
C ARG A 195 -23.50 -10.66 24.19
N VAL A 196 -22.94 -11.62 24.94
CA VAL A 196 -21.64 -11.44 25.61
C VAL A 196 -20.56 -11.02 24.61
N LEU A 197 -20.58 -11.57 23.39
CA LEU A 197 -19.62 -11.28 22.33
C LEU A 197 -19.71 -9.83 21.85
N PHE A 198 -20.92 -9.28 21.77
CA PHE A 198 -21.13 -7.88 21.42
C PHE A 198 -20.64 -6.95 22.52
N ASN A 199 -20.88 -7.30 23.80
CA ASN A 199 -20.35 -6.54 24.93
C ASN A 199 -18.82 -6.56 24.94
N ASP A 200 -18.20 -7.71 24.70
CA ASP A 200 -16.75 -7.85 24.65
C ASP A 200 -16.15 -7.02 23.51
N PHE A 201 -16.79 -7.00 22.34
CA PHE A 201 -16.40 -6.12 21.24
C PHE A 201 -16.48 -4.64 21.65
N LEU A 202 -17.60 -4.20 22.23
CA LEU A 202 -17.74 -2.82 22.68
C LEU A 202 -16.72 -2.44 23.74
N LEU A 203 -16.41 -3.33 24.68
CA LEU A 203 -15.40 -3.10 25.71
C LEU A 203 -13.99 -3.03 25.11
N ALA A 204 -13.66 -3.94 24.18
CA ALA A 204 -12.36 -3.95 23.50
C ALA A 204 -12.14 -2.64 22.74
N VAL A 205 -13.16 -2.21 22.00
CA VAL A 205 -13.13 -0.94 21.27
C VAL A 205 -13.05 0.23 22.26
N ASN A 206 -13.93 0.32 23.26
CA ASN A 206 -14.01 1.46 24.18
C ASN A 206 -12.77 1.66 25.04
N ASN A 207 -12.13 0.56 25.44
CA ASN A 207 -10.90 0.61 26.22
C ASN A 207 -9.64 0.69 25.32
N GLY A 208 -9.81 0.76 23.99
CA GLY A 208 -8.70 0.84 23.05
C GLY A 208 -7.78 -0.38 23.09
N GLN A 209 -8.34 -1.58 23.26
CA GLN A 209 -7.59 -2.84 23.35
C GLN A 209 -7.15 -3.36 21.97
N TRP A 210 -6.54 -2.48 21.18
CA TRP A 210 -6.13 -2.76 19.80
C TRP A 210 -5.15 -3.94 19.68
N THR A 211 -4.30 -4.14 20.70
CA THR A 211 -3.35 -5.27 20.78
C THR A 211 -4.04 -6.63 20.93
N ASN A 212 -5.29 -6.66 21.36
CA ASN A 212 -6.09 -7.88 21.50
C ASN A 212 -6.88 -8.19 20.21
N MET A 213 -6.84 -7.30 19.23
CA MET A 213 -7.50 -7.45 17.94
C MET A 213 -6.47 -7.73 16.85
N SER A 214 -6.90 -8.35 15.76
CA SER A 214 -6.03 -8.59 14.60
C SER A 214 -5.93 -7.31 13.78
N HIS A 215 -4.72 -6.88 13.46
CA HIS A 215 -4.49 -5.82 12.46
C HIS A 215 -4.84 -6.34 11.07
N VAL A 216 -5.57 -5.55 10.28
CA VAL A 216 -6.05 -5.93 8.93
C VAL A 216 -5.35 -5.11 7.86
N MET A 217 -5.35 -3.79 8.00
CA MET A 217 -4.68 -2.88 7.06
C MET A 217 -4.45 -1.51 7.67
N ASP A 218 -3.52 -0.76 7.07
CA ASP A 218 -3.31 0.65 7.31
C ASP A 218 -3.91 1.50 6.18
N GLY A 219 -4.17 2.76 6.46
CA GLY A 219 -4.54 3.80 5.49
C GLY A 219 -6.04 3.99 5.31
N VAL A 220 -6.86 3.58 6.29
CA VAL A 220 -8.31 3.65 6.16
C VAL A 220 -8.78 5.08 6.40
N VAL A 221 -9.01 5.80 5.30
CA VAL A 221 -9.53 7.18 5.34
C VAL A 221 -11.05 7.21 5.41
N HIS A 222 -11.72 6.26 4.75
CA HIS A 222 -13.17 6.16 4.73
C HIS A 222 -13.58 4.70 4.86
N PHE A 223 -14.49 4.43 5.78
CA PHE A 223 -15.04 3.11 6.01
C PHE A 223 -16.49 3.25 6.43
N ALA A 224 -17.41 2.72 5.64
CA ALA A 224 -18.83 2.83 5.91
C ALA A 224 -19.50 1.49 5.62
N VAL A 225 -20.35 1.07 6.54
CA VAL A 225 -21.21 -0.11 6.37
C VAL A 225 -22.63 0.29 6.72
N ARG A 226 -23.54 0.08 5.79
CA ARG A 226 -24.96 0.42 5.91
C ARG A 226 -25.78 -0.80 5.58
N ALA A 227 -26.79 -1.06 6.39
CA ALA A 227 -27.78 -2.08 6.13
C ALA A 227 -29.05 -1.36 5.71
N ASP A 228 -29.49 -1.62 4.48
CA ASP A 228 -30.69 -1.04 3.90
C ASP A 228 -31.66 -2.17 3.50
N ASP A 229 -32.95 -1.91 3.59
CA ASP A 229 -33.99 -2.81 3.13
C ASP A 229 -34.03 -2.87 1.58
N PRO A 230 -34.82 -3.77 0.96
CA PRO A 230 -34.95 -3.83 -0.50
C PRO A 230 -35.49 -2.55 -1.16
N ASN A 231 -36.11 -1.65 -0.40
CA ASN A 231 -36.60 -0.36 -0.87
C ASN A 231 -35.57 0.78 -0.68
N GLY A 232 -34.40 0.49 -0.08
CA GLY A 232 -33.33 1.44 0.18
C GLY A 232 -33.48 2.22 1.49
N TYR A 233 -34.36 1.80 2.41
CA TYR A 233 -34.47 2.42 3.73
C TYR A 233 -33.49 1.79 4.72
N PRO A 234 -32.78 2.61 5.52
CA PRO A 234 -31.87 2.10 6.55
C PRO A 234 -32.58 1.20 7.55
N MET A 235 -32.02 0.01 7.77
CA MET A 235 -32.49 -0.92 8.80
C MET A 235 -31.97 -0.48 10.17
N THR A 236 -32.84 0.11 10.98
CA THR A 236 -32.51 0.54 12.34
C THR A 236 -33.49 -0.04 13.36
N ASN A 237 -33.07 -0.09 14.63
CA ASN A 237 -33.95 -0.48 15.74
C ASN A 237 -34.91 0.64 16.18
N THR A 238 -34.76 1.85 15.63
CA THR A 238 -35.55 3.04 16.00
C THR A 238 -36.62 3.40 14.97
N TYR A 239 -36.60 2.78 13.79
CA TYR A 239 -37.64 2.98 12.77
C TYR A 239 -38.61 1.79 12.79
N GLN A 240 -39.84 2.03 13.26
CA GLN A 240 -40.92 1.07 13.07
C GLN A 240 -41.36 1.11 11.61
N PHE A 241 -41.15 0.02 10.87
CA PHE A 241 -41.91 -0.21 9.65
C PHE A 241 -43.37 -0.39 10.05
N ASN A 242 -44.16 0.69 10.03
CA ASN A 242 -45.60 0.58 10.11
C ASN A 242 -46.02 -0.27 8.91
N SER A 243 -46.46 -1.50 9.20
CA SER A 243 -46.96 -2.55 8.29
C SER A 243 -45.94 -3.60 7.83
N GLY A 244 -45.82 -4.67 8.61
CA GLY A 244 -45.75 -6.05 8.10
C GLY A 244 -44.42 -6.54 7.52
N GLN A 245 -43.73 -7.37 8.31
CA GLN A 245 -43.26 -8.68 7.82
C GLN A 245 -44.02 -9.77 8.57
#